data_AF-A0A8I1AQA9-F1
#
_entry.id   AF-A0A8I1AQA9-F1
#
_cell.length_a   1.000
_cell.length_b   1.000
_cell.length_c   1.000
_cell.angle_alpha   90.00
_cell.angle_beta   90.00
_cell.angle_gamma   90.00
#
_symmetry.space_group_name_H-M   'P 1'
#
loop_
_entity.id
_entity.type
_entity.pdbx_description
1 polymer ?
#
loop_
_entity_poly.entity_id
_entity_poly.type
_entity_poly.pdbx_seq_one_letter_code
_entity_poly.pdbx_strand_id
1 'polypeptide(L)' 'MAPKRKVLYGVELKPRTIIRPTTEVKASTETEKCDVLRAARKVISEHRDVLIALKDR' A
#
# COMPACT_ATOMS: atom_id res chain seq x y z
N MET A 1 16.70 17.91 -24.37
CA MET A 1 17.67 18.21 -23.29
C MET A 1 18.40 16.92 -22.93
N ALA A 2 19.73 16.87 -23.09
CA ALA A 2 20.52 15.69 -22.71
C ALA A 2 20.56 15.56 -21.17
N PRO A 3 20.42 14.36 -20.60
CA PRO A 3 20.46 14.17 -19.16
C PRO A 3 21.88 14.50 -18.64
N LYS A 4 21.98 15.39 -17.64
CA LYS A 4 23.25 15.66 -16.93
C LYS A 4 23.79 14.34 -16.36
N ARG A 5 24.95 13.89 -16.85
CA ARG A 5 25.66 12.72 -16.28
C ARG A 5 26.09 13.07 -14.86
N LYS A 6 25.75 12.22 -13.88
CA LYS A 6 26.22 12.38 -12.50
C LYS A 6 27.59 11.71 -12.37
N VAL A 7 28.59 12.48 -11.97
CA VAL A 7 29.93 11.97 -11.64
C VAL A 7 29.99 11.79 -10.12
N LEU A 8 30.40 10.62 -9.65
CA LEU A 8 30.62 10.33 -8.23
C LEU A 8 32.04 9.79 -8.07
N TYR A 9 32.86 10.44 -7.26
CA TYR A 9 34.28 10.07 -7.03
C TYR A 9 35.09 9.84 -8.33
N GLY A 10 34.90 10.69 -9.33
CA GLY A 10 35.62 10.59 -10.61
C GLY A 10 35.12 9.49 -11.56
N VAL A 11 34.07 8.75 -11.19
CA VAL A 11 33.45 7.73 -12.03
C VAL A 11 32.16 8.26 -12.65
N GLU A 12 32.04 8.14 -13.97
CA GLU A 12 30.78 8.44 -14.67
C GLU A 12 29.72 7.39 -14.33
N LEU A 13 28.67 7.81 -13.62
CA LEU A 13 27.54 6.95 -13.32
C LEU A 13 26.60 6.86 -14.52
N LYS A 14 26.35 5.64 -14.99
CA LYS A 14 25.25 5.41 -15.93
C LYS A 14 23.92 5.75 -15.26
N PRO A 15 23.00 6.44 -15.97
CA PRO A 15 21.68 6.73 -15.42
C PRO A 15 20.95 5.44 -15.08
N ARG A 16 20.39 5.36 -13.86
CA ARG A 16 19.62 4.21 -13.42
C ARG A 16 18.30 4.16 -14.18
N THR A 17 18.03 3.05 -14.86
CA THR A 17 16.72 2.78 -15.43
C THR A 17 15.75 2.46 -14.30
N ILE A 18 14.82 3.37 -14.03
CA ILE A 18 13.74 3.12 -13.06
C ILE A 18 12.65 2.36 -13.82
N ILE A 19 12.57 1.05 -13.59
CA ILE A 19 11.49 0.21 -14.12
C ILE A 19 10.26 0.50 -13.25
N ARG A 20 9.29 1.21 -13.82
CA ARG A 20 7.96 1.32 -13.20
C ARG A 20 7.18 0.07 -13.60
N PRO A 21 6.68 -0.73 -12.65
CA PRO A 21 5.81 -1.84 -12.99
C PRO A 21 4.56 -1.30 -13.72
N THR A 22 4.26 -1.88 -14.87
CA THR A 22 3.15 -1.46 -15.74
C THR A 22 1.79 -1.85 -15.17
N THR A 23 1.77 -2.79 -14.22
CA THR A 23 0.56 -3.36 -13.64
C THR A 23 0.67 -3.37 -12.12
N GLU A 24 -0.31 -2.74 -11.46
CA GLU A 24 -0.53 -2.96 -10.03
C GLU A 24 -1.07 -4.38 -9.85
N VAL A 25 -0.25 -5.27 -9.28
CA VAL A 25 -0.74 -6.57 -8.81
C VAL A 25 -1.50 -6.32 -7.50
N LYS A 26 -2.81 -6.11 -7.60
CA LYS A 26 -3.68 -6.09 -6.42
C LYS A 26 -3.69 -7.50 -5.86
N ALA A 27 -3.09 -7.68 -4.68
CA ALA A 27 -3.01 -8.97 -3.99
C ALA A 27 -4.37 -9.55 -3.58
N SER A 28 -5.46 -8.81 -3.79
CA SER A 28 -6.83 -9.22 -3.48
C SER A 28 -7.78 -8.86 -4.60
N THR A 29 -8.60 -9.83 -4.99
CA THR A 29 -9.71 -9.67 -5.92
C THR A 29 -10.80 -8.79 -5.30
N GLU A 30 -11.66 -8.20 -6.13
CA GLU A 30 -12.72 -7.31 -5.67
C GLU A 30 -13.72 -8.02 -4.73
N THR A 31 -13.96 -9.32 -4.98
CA THR A 31 -14.74 -10.21 -4.12
C THR A 31 -14.11 -10.41 -2.75
N GLU A 32 -12.79 -10.64 -2.67
CA GLU A 32 -12.08 -10.80 -1.39
C GLU A 32 -12.12 -9.51 -0.56
N LYS A 33 -12.08 -8.34 -1.20
CA LYS A 33 -12.24 -7.06 -0.50
C LYS A 33 -13.63 -6.89 0.09
N CYS A 34 -14.66 -7.31 -0.64
CA CYS A 34 -16.04 -7.29 -0.15
C CYS A 34 -16.22 -8.20 1.08
N ASP A 35 -15.59 -9.37 1.10
CA ASP A 35 -15.69 -10.31 2.21
C ASP A 35 -14.97 -9.81 3.47
N VAL A 36 -13.79 -9.20 3.33
CA VAL A 36 -13.10 -8.53 4.45
C VAL A 36 -13.94 -7.42 5.04
N LEU A 37 -14.54 -6.57 4.19
CA LEU A 37 -15.44 -5.50 4.65
C LEU A 37 -16.68 -6.04 5.35
N ARG A 38 -17.23 -7.16 4.87
CA ARG A 38 -18.39 -7.82 5.50
C ARG A 38 -18.02 -8.41 6.86
N ALA A 39 -16.89 -9.11 6.95
CA ALA A 39 -16.37 -9.67 8.19
C ALA A 39 -16.10 -8.58 9.23
N ALA A 40 -15.47 -7.47 8.82
CA ALA A 40 -15.21 -6.34 9.71
C ALA A 40 -16.52 -5.73 10.26
N ARG A 41 -17.54 -5.53 9.41
CA ARG A 41 -18.86 -5.04 9.86
C ARG A 41 -19.52 -5.99 10.86
N LYS A 42 -19.42 -7.30 10.64
CA LYS A 42 -19.96 -8.32 11.53
C LYS A 42 -19.32 -8.25 12.92
N VAL A 43 -17.98 -8.21 12.98
CA VAL A 43 -17.24 -8.09 14.24
C VAL A 43 -17.62 -6.82 14.99
N ILE A 44 -17.71 -5.68 14.29
CA ILE A 44 -18.13 -4.40 14.89
C ILE A 44 -19.55 -4.48 15.45
N SER A 45 -20.48 -5.13 14.73
CA SER A 45 -21.85 -5.29 15.24
C SER A 45 -21.94 -6.21 16.46
N GLU A 46 -21.16 -7.30 16.48
CA GLU A 46 -21.17 -8.28 17.57
C GLU A 46 -20.49 -7.75 18.84
N HIS A 47 -19.46 -6.91 18.69
CA HIS A 47 -18.64 -6.42 19.80
C HIS A 47 -18.86 -4.93 20.08
N ARG A 48 -20.00 -4.38 19.66
CA ARG A 48 -20.29 -2.94 19.75
C ARG A 48 -20.17 -2.41 21.17
N ASP A 49 -20.70 -3.13 22.15
CA ASP A 49 -20.71 -2.71 23.56
C ASP A 49 -19.30 -2.67 24.16
N VAL A 50 -18.44 -3.63 23.78
CA VAL A 50 -17.03 -3.66 24.17
C VAL A 50 -16.27 -2.49 23.56
N LEU A 51 -16.50 -2.21 22.28
CA LEU A 51 -15.87 -1.07 21.59
C LEU A 51 -16.31 0.27 22.20
N ILE A 52 -17.57 0.40 22.63
CA ILE A 52 -18.06 1.57 23.34
C ILE A 52 -17.38 1.70 24.72
N ALA A 53 -17.29 0.60 25.47
CA ALA A 53 -16.65 0.59 26.78
C ALA A 53 -15.15 0.92 26.73
N LEU A 54 -14.47 0.57 25.65
CA LEU A 54 -13.06 0.89 25.40
C LEU A 54 -12.83 2.31 24.86
N LYS A 55 -13.88 3.03 24.43
CA LYS A 55 -13.76 4.35 23.80
C LYS A 55 -13.41 5.46 24.80
N ASP A 56 -13.84 5.30 26.05
CA ASP A 56 -13.72 6.33 27.10
C ASP A 56 -12.59 6.01 28.11
N ARG A 57 -11.62 5.19 27.69
CA ARG A 57 -10.45 4.77 28.48
C ARG A 57 -9.16 5.22 27.83
#